data_AF-G9L4Q0-F1
#
_entry.id   AF-G9L4Q0-F1
#
_cell.length_a   1.000
_cell.length_b   1.000
_cell.length_c   1.000
_cell.angle_alpha   90.00
_cell.angle_beta   90.00
_cell.angle_gamma   90.00
#
_symmetry.space_group_name_H-M   'P 1'
#
loop_
_entity.id
_entity.type
_entity.pdbx_description
1 polymer ?
#
loop_
_entity_poly.entity_id
_entity_poly.type
_entity_poly.pdbx_seq_one_letter_code
_entity_poly.pdbx_strand_id
1 'polypeptide(L)'
;MSSKLQSTVPKAKDHQPSAEESLPAPKANAEAIHFLSTLEQEELQMLLFSETLAMVSDTGEPQGELTIEVQRRQNKDEFGVMSHCLFVQAFSRG
;
A
#
# COMPACT_ATOMS: atom_id res chain seq x y z
N MET A 1 12.09 -46.10 -19.73
CA MET A 1 11.29 -45.98 -20.96
C MET A 1 10.34 -44.81 -20.78
N SER A 2 10.52 -43.80 -21.61
CA SER A 2 9.81 -42.52 -21.62
C SER A 2 8.61 -42.64 -22.55
N SER A 3 7.45 -42.09 -22.16
CA SER A 3 6.34 -41.83 -23.06
C SER A 3 5.86 -40.39 -22.89
N LYS A 4 6.08 -39.64 -23.96
CA LYS A 4 5.68 -38.25 -24.21
C LYS A 4 4.16 -38.10 -24.17
N LEU A 5 3.67 -36.99 -23.60
CA LEU A 5 2.47 -36.32 -24.07
C LEU A 5 2.82 -34.83 -24.24
N GLN A 6 2.81 -34.38 -25.49
CA GLN A 6 2.90 -32.98 -25.90
C GLN A 6 1.49 -32.50 -26.28
N SER A 7 1.35 -31.17 -26.23
CA SER A 7 0.36 -30.35 -26.95
C SER A 7 -1.02 -30.28 -26.26
N THR A 8 -1.59 -29.12 -25.95
CA THR A 8 -1.52 -27.81 -26.63
C THR A 8 -1.98 -26.75 -25.63
N VAL A 9 -1.13 -25.79 -25.26
CA VAL A 9 -1.58 -24.58 -24.54
C VAL A 9 -2.00 -23.56 -25.60
N PRO A 10 -3.26 -23.07 -25.61
CA PRO A 10 -3.64 -21.98 -26.49
C PRO A 10 -2.84 -20.73 -26.10
N LYS A 11 -2.08 -20.21 -27.06
CA LYS A 11 -1.36 -18.95 -26.99
C LYS A 11 -2.38 -17.81 -26.85
N ALA A 12 -2.76 -17.48 -25.62
CA ALA A 12 -3.56 -16.31 -25.33
C ALA A 12 -2.63 -15.10 -25.20
N LYS A 13 -2.56 -14.36 -26.31
CA LYS A 13 -2.13 -12.96 -26.49
C LYS A 13 -1.28 -12.38 -25.36
N ASP A 14 -0.02 -12.12 -25.70
CA ASP A 14 0.79 -11.05 -25.13
C ASP A 14 -0.10 -9.82 -24.90
N HIS A 15 -0.58 -9.65 -23.66
CA HIS A 15 -1.11 -8.39 -23.22
C HIS A 15 0.12 -7.53 -23.02
N GLN A 16 0.48 -6.84 -24.11
CA GLN A 16 1.18 -5.59 -24.02
C GLN A 16 0.52 -4.82 -22.87
N PRO A 17 1.24 -4.39 -21.82
CA PRO A 17 0.66 -3.43 -20.90
C PRO A 17 0.28 -2.25 -21.78
N SER A 18 -1.02 -2.09 -22.00
CA SER A 18 -1.57 -0.83 -22.45
C SER A 18 -0.93 0.21 -21.55
N ALA A 19 -0.35 1.25 -22.13
CA ALA A 19 0.04 2.41 -21.37
C ALA A 19 -1.24 2.94 -20.74
N GLU A 20 -1.62 2.40 -19.58
CA GLU A 20 -2.41 3.14 -18.61
C GLU A 20 -1.60 4.40 -18.41
N GLU A 21 -2.11 5.52 -18.93
CA GLU A 21 -1.66 6.84 -18.50
C GLU A 21 -1.69 6.76 -16.99
N SER A 22 -0.52 6.58 -16.39
CA SER A 22 -0.40 6.33 -14.97
C SER A 22 -0.95 7.58 -14.32
N LEU A 23 -2.17 7.48 -13.80
CA LEU A 23 -2.75 8.54 -12.99
C LEU A 23 -1.66 8.93 -11.98
N PRO A 24 -1.40 10.23 -11.80
CA PRO A 24 -0.36 10.68 -10.90
C PRO A 24 -0.59 9.99 -9.56
N ALA A 25 0.48 9.42 -8.99
CA ALA A 25 0.40 8.73 -7.72
C ALA A 25 -0.37 9.64 -6.74
N PRO A 26 -1.38 9.11 -6.02
CA PRO A 26 -2.19 9.91 -5.13
C PRO A 26 -1.28 10.67 -4.17
N LYS A 27 -1.41 12.00 -4.18
CA LYS A 27 -0.58 12.90 -3.37
C LYS A 27 -1.38 13.32 -2.15
N ALA A 28 -0.78 13.21 -0.98
CA ALA A 28 -1.34 13.77 0.25
C ALA A 28 -1.56 15.29 0.08
N ASN A 29 -2.66 15.79 0.64
CA ASN A 29 -2.92 17.23 0.62
C ASN A 29 -1.90 18.00 1.48
N ALA A 30 -1.82 19.32 1.28
CA ALA A 30 -0.83 20.15 1.97
C ALA A 30 -1.00 20.13 3.51
N GLU A 31 -2.24 20.03 3.98
CA GLU A 31 -2.57 19.95 5.40
C GLU A 31 -2.03 18.67 6.06
N ALA A 32 -2.21 17.52 5.41
CA ALA A 32 -1.69 16.25 5.89
C ALA A 32 -0.16 16.23 5.87
N ILE A 33 0.47 16.78 4.82
CA ILE A 33 1.93 16.90 4.77
C ILE A 33 2.44 17.79 5.91
N HIS A 34 1.79 18.94 6.13
CA HIS A 34 2.14 19.84 7.21
C HIS A 34 1.98 19.17 8.58
N PHE A 35 0.84 18.50 8.83
CA PHE A 35 0.61 17.75 10.06
C PHE A 35 1.70 16.70 10.32
N LEU A 36 2.05 15.91 9.30
CA LEU A 36 3.12 14.92 9.42
C LEU A 36 4.48 15.55 9.75
N SER A 37 4.75 16.76 9.24
CA SER A 37 5.98 17.49 9.54
C SER A 37 6.03 18.09 10.94
N THR A 38 4.88 18.24 11.61
CA THR A 38 4.79 18.73 12.99
C THR A 38 5.02 17.66 14.04
N LEU A 39 5.04 16.38 13.65
CA LEU A 39 5.17 15.26 14.57
C LEU A 39 6.62 15.12 15.06
N GLU A 40 6.80 15.09 16.38
CA GLU A 40 8.09 14.81 16.99
C GLU A 40 8.45 13.31 16.85
N GLN A 41 9.73 12.98 17.01
CA GLN A 41 10.20 11.60 16.87
C GLN A 41 9.57 10.67 17.92
N GLU A 42 9.30 11.20 19.11
CA GLU A 42 8.60 10.52 20.21
C GLU A 42 7.14 10.26 19.87
N GLU A 43 6.46 11.23 19.24
CA GLU A 43 5.07 11.11 18.78
C GLU A 43 4.96 10.07 17.66
N LEU A 44 5.89 10.10 16.68
CA LEU A 44 6.03 9.08 15.64
C LEU A 44 6.22 7.68 16.24
N GLN A 45 6.94 7.58 17.36
CA GLN A 45 7.13 6.31 18.06
C GLN A 45 5.88 5.79 18.77
N MET A 46 4.94 6.67 19.12
CA MET A 46 3.61 6.34 19.66
C MET A 46 2.57 6.04 18.58
N LEU A 47 2.83 6.35 17.30
CA LEU A 47 1.93 6.07 16.17
C LEU A 47 1.74 4.58 15.85
N LEU A 48 1.96 3.67 16.80
CA LEU A 48 1.53 2.28 16.63
C LEU A 48 0.02 2.23 16.76
N PHE A 49 -0.67 2.38 15.64
CA PHE A 49 -2.12 2.30 15.57
C PHE A 49 -2.57 1.48 14.36
N SER A 50 -3.70 0.81 14.56
CA SER A 50 -4.52 0.28 13.47
C SER A 50 -5.86 0.97 13.61
N GLU A 51 -6.19 1.83 12.66
CA GLU A 51 -7.46 2.55 12.64
C GLU A 51 -8.18 2.28 11.32
N THR A 52 -9.49 2.11 11.41
CA THR A 52 -10.37 1.87 10.25
C THR A 52 -11.35 3.01 10.14
N LEU A 53 -11.31 3.71 9.01
CA LEU A 53 -12.23 4.79 8.65
C LEU A 53 -13.31 4.24 7.73
N ALA A 54 -14.58 4.46 8.07
CA ALA A 54 -15.69 4.19 7.18
C ALA A 54 -15.78 5.30 6.12
N MET A 55 -15.79 4.91 4.84
CA MET A 55 -16.04 5.82 3.72
C MET A 55 -17.54 5.88 3.49
N VAL A 56 -18.08 7.10 3.47
CA VAL A 56 -19.51 7.35 3.21
C VAL A 56 -19.68 8.35 2.09
N SER A 57 -20.76 8.22 1.31
CA SER A 57 -21.16 9.20 0.30
C SER A 57 -21.63 10.51 0.95
N ASP A 58 -21.84 11.54 0.13
CA ASP A 58 -22.52 12.77 0.51
C ASP A 58 -23.95 12.56 1.03
N THR A 59 -24.61 11.49 0.58
CA THR A 59 -25.92 11.03 1.10
C THR A 59 -25.82 10.19 2.37
N GLY A 60 -24.62 9.85 2.83
CA GLY A 60 -24.38 9.03 4.03
C GLY A 60 -24.42 7.52 3.79
N GLU A 61 -24.43 7.07 2.53
CA GLU A 61 -24.40 5.64 2.19
C GLU A 61 -22.98 5.07 2.38
N PRO A 62 -22.83 3.87 2.94
CA PRO A 62 -21.53 3.25 3.12
C PRO A 62 -20.92 2.87 1.76
N GLN A 63 -19.70 3.34 1.49
CA GLN A 63 -18.95 3.04 0.28
C GLN A 63 -17.78 2.06 0.51
N GLY A 64 -17.45 1.81 1.77
CA GLY A 64 -16.40 0.87 2.14
C GLY A 64 -15.65 1.30 3.38
N GLU A 65 -14.51 0.66 3.59
CA GLU A 65 -13.64 0.87 4.74
C GLU A 65 -12.21 1.11 4.24
N LEU A 66 -11.54 2.10 4.83
CA LEU A 66 -10.11 2.34 4.66
C LEU A 66 -9.43 2.03 5.98
N THR A 67 -8.54 1.04 5.98
CA THR A 67 -7.74 0.72 7.16
C THR A 67 -6.30 1.17 6.92
N ILE A 68 -5.76 1.86 7.93
CA ILE A 68 -4.34 2.23 7.99
C ILE A 68 -3.72 1.49 9.17
N GLU A 69 -2.65 0.76 8.89
CA GLU A 69 -1.89 0.01 9.88
C GLU A 69 -0.44 0.51 9.90
N VAL A 70 0.02 0.91 11.08
CA VAL A 70 1.38 1.38 11.30
C VAL A 70 2.10 0.46 12.28
N GLN A 71 3.16 -0.19 11.81
CA GLN A 71 3.98 -1.10 12.60
C GLN A 71 5.43 -0.63 12.66
N ARG A 72 6.11 -0.92 13.76
CA ARG A 72 7.57 -0.72 13.85
C ARG A 72 8.27 -1.94 13.26
N ARG A 73 9.15 -1.72 12.28
CA ARG A 73 10.00 -2.75 11.70
C ARG A 73 11.47 -2.41 11.88
N GLN A 74 12.30 -3.43 11.94
CA GLN A 74 13.73 -3.30 11.74
C GLN A 74 14.01 -3.64 10.29
N ASN A 75 14.60 -2.70 9.55
CA ASN A 75 15.07 -2.95 8.20
C ASN A 75 16.59 -3.04 8.19
N LYS A 76 17.11 -4.02 7.44
CA LYS A 76 18.53 -4.19 7.21
C LYS A 76 18.86 -3.55 5.88
N ASP A 77 19.76 -2.58 5.88
CA ASP A 77 20.23 -2.00 4.63
C ASP A 77 21.22 -2.93 3.91
N GLU A 78 21.65 -2.52 2.72
CA GLU A 78 22.61 -3.24 1.89
C GLU A 78 24.00 -3.41 2.53
N PHE A 79 24.34 -2.57 3.51
CA PHE A 79 25.60 -2.63 4.28
C PHE A 79 25.46 -3.43 5.57
N GLY A 80 24.26 -3.92 5.86
CA GLY A 80 23.94 -4.74 7.01
C GLY A 80 23.64 -3.98 8.29
N VAL A 81 23.49 -2.65 8.23
CA VAL A 81 23.08 -1.81 9.35
C VAL A 81 21.59 -2.00 9.62
N MET A 82 21.24 -2.19 10.88
CA MET A 82 19.85 -2.29 11.34
C MET A 82 19.33 -0.88 11.63
N SER A 83 18.25 -0.49 10.95
CA SER A 83 17.53 0.76 11.21
C SER A 83 16.10 0.47 11.65
N HIS A 84 15.61 1.24 12.63
CA HIS A 84 14.21 1.21 13.01
C HIS A 84 13.42 2.11 12.06
N CYS A 85 12.41 1.56 11.41
CA CYS A 85 11.50 2.30 10.54
C CYS A 85 10.04 2.02 10.89
N LEU A 86 9.17 2.94 10.48
CA LEU A 86 7.74 2.73 10.47
C LEU A 86 7.35 2.09 9.14
N PHE A 87 6.69 0.94 9.22
CA PHE A 87 6.04 0.29 8.09
C PHE A 87 4.57 0.69 8.11
N VAL A 88 4.16 1.44 7.09
CA VAL A 88 2.78 1.94 6.95
C VAL A 88 2.12 1.19 5.82
N GLN A 89 0.99 0.55 6.10
CA GLN A 89 0.15 -0.12 5.14
C GLN A 89 -1.23 0.53 5.13
N ALA A 90 -1.75 0.84 3.94
CA ALA A 90 -3.12 1.30 3.76
C ALA A 90 -3.83 0.34 2.80
N PHE A 91 -5.03 -0.08 3.15
CA PHE A 91 -5.86 -0.91 2.26
C PHE A 91 -7.33 -0.50 2.35
N SER A 92 -8.01 -0.57 1.22
CA SER A 92 -9.44 -0.28 1.11
C SER A 92 -10.23 -1.56 0.87
N ARG A 93 -11.40 -1.68 1.48
CA ARG A 93 -12.38 -2.75 1.23
C ARG A 93 -13.70 -2.10 0.83
N GLY A 94 -14.26 -2.51 -0.31
CA GLY A 94 -15.52 -2.00 -0.86
C GLY A 94 -16.25 -3.10 -1.61
#